data_AF-A0A1G1VC86-F1
#
_entry.id   AF-A0A1G1VC86-F1
#
_cell.length_a   1.000
_cell.length_b   1.000
_cell.length_c   1.000
_cell.angle_alpha   90.00
_cell.angle_beta   90.00
_cell.angle_gamma   90.00
#
_symmetry.space_group_name_H-M   'P 1'
#
loop_
_entity.id
_entity.type
_entity.pdbx_description
1 polymer ?
#
loop_
_entity_poly.entity_id
_entity_poly.type
_entity_poly.pdbx_seq_one_letter_code
_entity_poly.pdbx_strand_id
1 'polypeptide(L)'
;MKKDFILILIIGLFTLAYVLDAIVSPLKIRLVTPYHFFTPEIMAQYIFTSVSIAIKGLAIFLSTLWLISFTGVKTLIKGAILILISAFMQLYTIQEVATRSQTLPLEWALSFTLAGVILIIPGLLYLVLGLFKKLHALVLGKDESAHDRGDEDYRNEDSPKPNKNSAFWENKN
;
A
#
# COMPACT_ATOMS: atom_id res chain seq x y z
N MET A 1 10.36 -1.92 14.21
CA MET A 1 9.30 -2.54 15.04
C MET A 1 7.93 -2.56 14.35
N LYS A 2 7.23 -1.44 14.07
CA LYS A 2 5.87 -1.51 13.48
C LYS A 2 5.83 -2.10 12.06
N LYS A 3 6.83 -1.79 11.22
CA LYS A 3 6.87 -2.23 9.82
C LYS A 3 7.23 -3.71 9.66
N ASP A 4 8.12 -4.22 10.52
CA ASP A 4 8.56 -5.62 10.52
C ASP A 4 7.42 -6.56 10.94
N PHE A 5 6.63 -6.13 11.93
CA PHE A 5 5.42 -6.85 12.33
C PHE A 5 4.38 -6.93 11.21
N ILE A 6 4.16 -5.83 10.47
CA ILE A 6 3.25 -5.82 9.32
C ILE A 6 3.75 -6.78 8.23
N LEU A 7 5.07 -6.84 7.99
CA LEU A 7 5.63 -7.78 7.03
C LEU A 7 5.40 -9.24 7.44
N ILE A 8 5.65 -9.58 8.71
CA ILE A 8 5.38 -10.93 9.23
C ILE A 8 3.89 -11.27 9.09
N LEU A 9 3.00 -10.32 9.36
CA LEU A 9 1.56 -10.49 9.16
C LEU A 9 1.21 -10.74 7.69
N ILE A 10 1.77 -9.98 6.75
CA ILE A 10 1.56 -10.16 5.31
C ILE A 10 1.99 -11.56 4.88
N ILE A 11 3.20 -11.98 5.28
CA ILE A 11 3.73 -13.31 4.97
C ILE A 11 2.81 -14.38 5.56
N GLY A 12 2.40 -14.22 6.82
CA GLY A 12 1.47 -15.14 7.49
C GLY A 12 0.13 -15.25 6.77
N LEU A 13 -0.43 -14.14 6.27
CA LEU A 13 -1.67 -14.15 5.50
C LEU A 13 -1.52 -14.89 4.16
N PHE A 14 -0.41 -14.66 3.43
CA PHE A 14 -0.15 -15.39 2.18
C PHE A 14 0.05 -16.88 2.43
N THR A 15 0.80 -17.25 3.48
CA THR A 15 0.98 -18.66 3.86
C THR A 15 -0.35 -19.30 4.26
N LEU A 16 -1.18 -18.61 5.04
CA LEU A 16 -2.49 -19.11 5.44
C LEU A 16 -3.41 -19.31 4.22
N ALA A 17 -3.44 -18.34 3.31
CA ALA A 17 -4.19 -18.46 2.06
C ALA A 17 -3.71 -19.63 1.20
N TYR A 18 -2.39 -19.83 1.11
CA TYR A 18 -1.81 -20.94 0.36
C TYR A 18 -2.21 -22.31 0.94
N VAL A 19 -2.17 -22.46 2.26
CA VAL A 19 -2.64 -23.68 2.93
C VAL A 19 -4.12 -23.90 2.71
N LEU A 20 -4.92 -22.83 2.73
CA LEU A 20 -6.36 -22.91 2.47
C LEU A 20 -6.65 -23.33 1.03
N ASP A 21 -5.91 -22.82 0.05
CA ASP A 21 -6.03 -23.25 -1.35
C ASP A 21 -5.72 -24.74 -1.53
N ALA A 22 -4.80 -25.31 -0.74
CA ALA A 22 -4.45 -26.72 -0.84
C ALA A 22 -5.59 -27.65 -0.44
N ILE A 23 -6.55 -27.18 0.36
CA ILE A 23 -7.70 -27.97 0.81
C ILE A 23 -8.99 -27.65 0.05
N VAL A 24 -8.99 -26.63 -0.81
CA VAL A 24 -10.19 -26.15 -1.51
C VAL A 24 -10.13 -26.51 -3.00
N SER A 25 -11.26 -26.97 -3.53
CA SER A 25 -11.39 -27.25 -4.96
C SER A 25 -11.32 -25.96 -5.78
N PRO A 26 -10.59 -25.95 -6.92
CA PRO A 26 -10.52 -24.79 -7.80
C PRO A 26 -11.90 -24.33 -8.27
N LEU A 27 -12.11 -23.03 -8.27
CA LEU A 27 -13.38 -22.41 -8.60
C LEU A 27 -13.60 -22.42 -10.13
N LYS A 28 -14.51 -23.28 -10.59
CA LYS A 28 -14.84 -23.47 -12.02
C LYS A 28 -16.17 -22.84 -12.43
N ILE A 29 -16.51 -21.70 -11.83
CA ILE A 29 -17.75 -20.98 -12.13
C ILE A 29 -17.54 -20.01 -13.29
N ARG A 30 -18.61 -19.76 -14.06
CA ARG A 30 -18.61 -18.74 -15.10
C ARG A 30 -19.24 -17.47 -14.56
N LEU A 31 -18.43 -16.44 -14.38
CA LEU A 31 -18.87 -15.12 -13.95
C LEU A 31 -18.97 -14.19 -15.17
N VAL A 32 -19.98 -13.32 -15.16
CA VAL A 32 -20.09 -12.23 -16.15
C VAL A 32 -19.13 -11.10 -15.79
N THR A 33 -19.00 -10.80 -14.50
CA THR A 33 -18.03 -9.85 -13.95
C THR A 33 -17.48 -10.41 -12.63
N PRO A 34 -16.26 -10.03 -12.21
CA PRO A 34 -15.70 -10.53 -10.95
C PRO A 34 -16.57 -10.18 -9.73
N TYR A 35 -17.33 -9.08 -9.80
CA TYR A 35 -18.20 -8.62 -8.72
C TYR A 35 -19.35 -9.58 -8.40
N HIS A 36 -19.80 -10.38 -9.37
CA HIS A 36 -20.91 -11.32 -9.16
C HIS A 36 -20.57 -12.42 -8.16
N PHE A 37 -19.28 -12.72 -7.93
CA PHE A 37 -18.90 -13.71 -6.91
C PHE A 37 -19.27 -13.28 -5.49
N PHE A 38 -19.27 -11.97 -5.21
CA PHE A 38 -19.48 -11.43 -3.87
C PHE A 38 -20.96 -11.31 -3.48
N THR A 39 -21.86 -12.04 -4.17
CA THR A 39 -23.23 -12.22 -3.71
C THR A 39 -23.30 -13.23 -2.58
N PRO A 40 -24.18 -13.04 -1.58
CA PRO A 40 -24.28 -13.95 -0.43
C PRO A 40 -24.52 -15.40 -0.83
N GLU A 41 -25.29 -15.63 -1.90
CA GLU A 41 -25.64 -16.95 -2.43
C GLU A 41 -24.40 -17.74 -2.88
N ILE A 42 -23.54 -17.12 -3.71
CA ILE A 42 -22.34 -17.78 -4.24
C ILE A 42 -21.28 -17.93 -3.14
N MET A 43 -21.11 -16.91 -2.30
CA MET A 43 -20.13 -16.99 -1.20
C MET A 43 -20.47 -18.08 -0.19
N ALA A 44 -21.75 -18.25 0.15
CA ALA A 44 -22.20 -19.31 1.06
C ALA A 44 -21.99 -20.71 0.45
N GLN A 45 -22.19 -20.85 -0.87
CA GLN A 45 -21.92 -22.10 -1.57
C GLN A 45 -20.43 -22.46 -1.56
N TYR A 46 -19.55 -21.46 -1.68
CA TYR A 46 -18.09 -21.63 -1.74
C TYR A 46 -17.41 -20.99 -0.52
N ILE A 47 -17.81 -21.37 0.70
CA ILE A 47 -17.37 -20.68 1.91
C ILE A 47 -15.85 -20.70 2.10
N PHE A 48 -15.20 -21.85 1.93
CA PHE A 48 -13.74 -21.95 2.10
C PHE A 48 -12.98 -21.18 1.01
N THR A 49 -13.45 -21.22 -0.24
CA THR A 49 -12.88 -20.42 -1.33
C THR A 49 -13.06 -18.92 -1.06
N SER A 50 -14.23 -18.52 -0.57
CA SER A 50 -14.53 -17.12 -0.23
C SER A 50 -13.62 -16.61 0.87
N VAL A 51 -13.35 -17.43 1.89
CA VAL A 51 -12.38 -17.11 2.95
C VAL A 51 -10.96 -16.99 2.37
N SER A 52 -10.54 -17.90 1.48
CA SER A 52 -9.23 -17.78 0.81
C SER A 52 -9.10 -16.48 0.02
N ILE A 53 -10.12 -16.14 -0.76
CA ILE A 53 -10.19 -14.90 -1.53
C ILE A 53 -10.10 -13.68 -0.61
N ALA A 54 -10.82 -13.69 0.52
CA ALA A 54 -10.78 -12.60 1.48
C ALA A 54 -9.39 -12.42 2.12
N ILE A 55 -8.73 -13.51 2.52
CA ILE A 55 -7.40 -13.49 3.13
C ILE A 55 -6.35 -12.98 2.12
N LYS A 56 -6.39 -13.48 0.86
CA LYS A 56 -5.50 -13.00 -0.20
C LYS A 56 -5.73 -11.53 -0.53
N GLY A 57 -7.00 -11.13 -0.65
CA GLY A 57 -7.37 -9.73 -0.88
C GLY A 57 -6.83 -8.82 0.23
N LEU A 58 -6.96 -9.24 1.48
CA LEU A 58 -6.39 -8.53 2.63
C LEU A 58 -4.85 -8.47 2.58
N ALA A 59 -4.20 -9.58 2.23
CA ALA A 59 -2.74 -9.64 2.10
C ALA A 59 -2.24 -8.67 1.00
N ILE A 60 -2.90 -8.65 -0.16
CA ILE A 60 -2.59 -7.74 -1.28
C ILE A 60 -2.81 -6.28 -0.88
N PHE A 61 -3.94 -5.99 -0.23
CA PHE A 61 -4.26 -4.66 0.30
C PHE A 61 -3.17 -4.16 1.25
N LEU A 62 -2.82 -4.97 2.27
CA LEU A 62 -1.80 -4.63 3.24
C LEU A 62 -0.42 -4.50 2.59
N SER A 63 -0.07 -5.39 1.66
CA SER A 63 1.19 -5.31 0.90
C SER A 63 1.31 -4.00 0.13
N THR A 64 0.23 -3.59 -0.53
CA THR A 64 0.21 -2.34 -1.31
C THR A 64 0.39 -1.13 -0.40
N LEU A 65 -0.32 -1.07 0.73
CA LEU A 65 -0.15 0.01 1.70
C LEU A 65 1.25 0.02 2.33
N TRP A 66 1.76 -1.16 2.66
CA TRP A 66 3.10 -1.33 3.21
C TRP A 66 4.17 -0.84 2.24
N LEU A 67 4.07 -1.18 0.95
CA LEU A 67 4.98 -0.69 -0.09
C LEU A 67 4.93 0.84 -0.23
N ILE A 68 3.74 1.43 -0.30
CA ILE A 68 3.57 2.89 -0.37
C ILE A 68 4.14 3.59 0.87
N SER A 69 4.16 2.92 2.03
CA SER A 69 4.73 3.48 3.27
C SER A 69 6.25 3.71 3.22
N PHE A 70 6.98 3.05 2.30
CA PHE A 70 8.42 3.30 2.09
C PHE A 70 8.70 4.43 1.11
N THR A 71 7.70 4.84 0.33
CA THR A 71 7.88 5.94 -0.60
C THR A 71 7.97 7.27 0.17
N GLY A 72 9.02 8.04 -0.09
CA GLY A 72 9.17 9.41 0.43
C GLY A 72 8.28 10.45 -0.26
N VAL A 73 7.33 10.01 -1.10
CA VAL A 73 6.53 10.92 -1.93
C VAL A 73 5.46 11.67 -1.12
N LYS A 74 5.06 12.84 -1.62
CA LYS A 74 4.03 13.69 -1.00
C LYS A 74 2.70 12.92 -0.83
N THR A 75 1.95 13.26 0.23
CA THR A 75 0.67 12.59 0.57
C THR A 75 -0.32 12.54 -0.59
N LEU A 76 -0.43 13.64 -1.36
CA LEU A 76 -1.28 13.70 -2.55
C LEU A 76 -0.90 12.65 -3.61
N ILE A 77 0.40 12.50 -3.86
CA ILE A 77 0.95 11.55 -4.84
C ILE A 77 0.70 10.11 -4.38
N LYS A 78 0.84 9.82 -3.07
CA LYS A 78 0.49 8.50 -2.51
C LYS A 78 -0.96 8.12 -2.82
N GLY A 79 -1.87 9.07 -2.64
CA GLY A 79 -3.29 8.87 -2.98
C GLY A 79 -3.50 8.57 -4.46
N ALA A 80 -2.89 9.36 -5.35
CA ALA A 80 -2.98 9.14 -6.80
C ALA A 80 -2.44 7.76 -7.23
N ILE A 81 -1.29 7.34 -6.68
CA ILE A 81 -0.71 6.02 -6.96
C ILE A 81 -1.65 4.91 -6.50
N LEU A 82 -2.22 5.00 -5.30
CA LEU A 82 -3.15 3.98 -4.79
C LEU A 82 -4.42 3.87 -5.63
N ILE A 83 -4.97 5.01 -6.08
CA ILE A 83 -6.13 5.00 -7.00
C ILE A 83 -5.75 4.35 -8.33
N LEU A 84 -4.57 4.65 -8.87
CA LEU A 84 -4.09 4.05 -10.11
C LEU A 84 -3.90 2.52 -9.98
N ILE A 85 -3.26 2.07 -8.90
CA ILE A 85 -3.08 0.64 -8.60
C ILE A 85 -4.45 -0.05 -8.47
N SER A 86 -5.38 0.55 -7.74
CA SER A 86 -6.75 0.07 -7.61
C SER A 86 -7.44 -0.08 -8.97
N ALA A 87 -7.33 0.94 -9.83
CA ALA A 87 -7.91 0.92 -11.17
C ALA A 87 -7.30 -0.19 -12.04
N PHE A 88 -5.98 -0.39 -11.98
CA PHE A 88 -5.32 -1.47 -12.71
C PHE A 88 -5.71 -2.86 -12.20
N MET A 89 -5.82 -3.06 -10.89
CA MET A 89 -6.32 -4.32 -10.34
C MET A 89 -7.72 -4.63 -10.85
N GLN A 90 -8.62 -3.65 -10.82
CA GLN A 90 -10.00 -3.84 -11.30
C GLN A 90 -10.05 -4.08 -12.81
N LEU A 91 -9.32 -3.29 -13.61
CA LEU A 91 -9.28 -3.44 -15.07
C LEU A 91 -8.71 -4.81 -15.48
N TYR A 92 -7.61 -5.23 -14.86
CA TYR A 92 -7.01 -6.54 -15.07
C TYR A 92 -8.01 -7.65 -14.80
N THR A 93 -8.72 -7.60 -13.67
CA THR A 93 -9.67 -8.66 -13.28
C THR A 93 -10.91 -8.70 -14.16
N ILE A 94 -11.40 -7.53 -14.61
CA ILE A 94 -12.50 -7.45 -15.58
C ILE A 94 -12.07 -8.11 -16.89
N GLN A 95 -10.88 -7.80 -17.39
CA GLN A 95 -10.36 -8.40 -18.62
C GLN A 95 -10.18 -9.90 -18.45
N GLU A 96 -9.58 -10.35 -17.35
CA GLU A 96 -9.32 -11.77 -17.07
C GLU A 96 -10.63 -12.58 -17.05
N VAL A 97 -11.66 -12.09 -16.36
CA VAL A 97 -12.97 -12.75 -16.26
C VAL A 97 -13.74 -12.68 -17.58
N ALA A 98 -13.75 -11.53 -18.26
CA ALA A 98 -14.50 -11.34 -19.51
C ALA A 98 -13.90 -12.13 -20.67
N THR A 99 -12.57 -12.14 -20.80
CA THR A 99 -11.85 -12.85 -21.87
C THR A 99 -11.62 -14.31 -21.56
N ARG A 100 -11.79 -14.73 -20.30
CA ARG A 100 -11.49 -16.09 -19.81
C ARG A 100 -10.06 -16.49 -20.13
N SER A 101 -9.14 -15.54 -20.01
CA SER A 101 -7.74 -15.73 -20.41
C SER A 101 -7.05 -16.82 -19.58
N GLN A 102 -7.53 -17.08 -18.36
CA GLN A 102 -7.02 -18.10 -17.42
C GLN A 102 -5.51 -17.96 -17.17
N THR A 103 -5.00 -16.72 -17.24
CA THR A 103 -3.61 -16.42 -16.88
C THR A 103 -3.35 -16.67 -15.41
N LEU A 104 -4.36 -16.42 -14.56
CA LEU A 104 -4.34 -16.75 -13.13
C LEU A 104 -5.59 -17.55 -12.75
N PRO A 105 -5.51 -18.36 -11.69
CA PRO A 105 -6.70 -18.96 -11.09
C PRO A 105 -7.72 -17.89 -10.71
N LEU A 106 -9.01 -18.19 -10.91
CA LEU A 106 -10.10 -17.24 -10.74
C LEU A 106 -10.11 -16.60 -9.33
N GLU A 107 -9.70 -17.35 -8.31
CA GLU A 107 -9.58 -16.91 -6.93
C GLU A 107 -8.61 -15.74 -6.79
N TRP A 108 -7.51 -15.72 -7.54
CA TRP A 108 -6.55 -14.61 -7.54
C TRP A 108 -7.16 -13.38 -8.19
N ALA A 109 -7.86 -13.54 -9.32
CA ALA A 109 -8.57 -12.43 -9.95
C ALA A 109 -9.61 -11.83 -8.98
N LEU A 110 -10.39 -12.65 -8.30
CA LEU A 110 -11.37 -12.20 -7.30
C LEU A 110 -10.70 -11.51 -6.11
N SER A 111 -9.53 -11.98 -5.67
CA SER A 111 -8.74 -11.36 -4.60
C SER A 111 -8.25 -9.97 -5.00
N PHE A 112 -7.79 -9.79 -6.24
CA PHE A 112 -7.43 -8.48 -6.78
C PHE A 112 -8.62 -7.55 -6.91
N THR A 113 -9.80 -8.05 -7.28
CA THR A 113 -11.02 -7.24 -7.32
C THR A 113 -11.36 -6.71 -5.94
N LEU A 114 -11.34 -7.58 -4.91
CA LEU A 114 -11.61 -7.18 -3.53
C LEU A 114 -10.57 -6.18 -3.02
N ALA A 115 -9.28 -6.46 -3.20
CA ALA A 115 -8.21 -5.58 -2.78
C ALA A 115 -8.29 -4.21 -3.48
N GLY A 116 -8.53 -4.21 -4.79
CA GLY A 116 -8.67 -2.99 -5.59
C GLY A 116 -9.81 -2.11 -5.09
N VAL A 117 -11.00 -2.67 -4.85
CA VAL A 117 -12.15 -1.91 -4.33
C VAL A 117 -11.82 -1.30 -2.96
N ILE A 118 -11.23 -2.07 -2.04
CA ILE A 118 -10.91 -1.58 -0.69
C ILE A 118 -9.80 -0.51 -0.74
N LEU A 119 -8.83 -0.64 -1.65
CA LEU A 119 -7.74 0.32 -1.85
C LEU A 119 -8.20 1.73 -2.24
N ILE A 120 -9.41 1.87 -2.81
CA ILE A 120 -10.00 3.18 -3.10
C ILE A 120 -10.10 4.03 -1.84
N ILE A 121 -10.47 3.42 -0.70
CA ILE A 121 -10.71 4.14 0.56
C ILE A 121 -9.44 4.90 1.03
N PRO A 122 -8.29 4.25 1.28
CA PRO A 122 -7.07 4.96 1.65
C PRO A 122 -6.56 5.86 0.52
N GLY A 123 -6.77 5.49 -0.75
CA GLY A 123 -6.43 6.35 -1.90
C GLY A 123 -7.13 7.70 -1.86
N LEU A 124 -8.46 7.70 -1.67
CA LEU A 124 -9.27 8.91 -1.53
C LEU A 124 -8.88 9.71 -0.28
N LEU A 125 -8.66 9.04 0.86
CA LEU A 125 -8.22 9.71 2.09
C LEU A 125 -6.91 10.47 1.88
N TYR A 126 -5.91 9.85 1.25
CA TYR A 126 -4.64 10.52 0.96
C TYR A 126 -4.78 11.67 -0.03
N LEU A 127 -5.65 11.54 -1.04
CA LEU A 127 -5.94 12.63 -1.98
C LEU A 127 -6.55 13.84 -1.25
N VAL A 128 -7.59 13.61 -0.46
CA VAL A 128 -8.28 14.66 0.30
C VAL A 128 -7.30 15.33 1.28
N LEU A 129 -6.58 14.55 2.08
CA LEU A 129 -5.58 15.09 3.02
C LEU A 129 -4.46 15.86 2.30
N GLY A 130 -4.00 15.37 1.16
CA GLY A 130 -2.99 16.03 0.34
C GLY A 130 -3.47 17.38 -0.21
N LEU A 131 -4.72 17.46 -0.67
CA LEU A 131 -5.33 18.70 -1.15
C LEU A 131 -5.49 19.72 -0.02
N PHE A 132 -6.00 19.31 1.14
CA PHE A 132 -6.15 20.19 2.30
C PHE A 132 -4.81 20.78 2.76
N LYS A 133 -3.75 19.96 2.84
CA LYS A 133 -2.41 20.45 3.21
C LYS A 133 -1.89 21.50 2.24
N LYS A 134 -2.08 21.28 0.93
CA LYS A 134 -1.65 22.22 -0.12
C LYS A 134 -2.42 23.54 -0.05
N LEU A 135 -3.73 23.49 0.13
CA LEU A 135 -4.58 24.67 0.27
C LEU A 135 -4.23 25.46 1.53
N HIS A 136 -4.04 24.79 2.66
CA HIS A 136 -3.67 25.42 3.92
C HIS A 136 -2.30 26.11 3.83
N ALA A 137 -1.32 25.49 3.18
CA ALA A 137 0.00 26.10 2.95
C ALA A 137 -0.09 27.36 2.08
N LEU A 138 -0.93 27.33 1.04
CA LEU A 138 -1.14 28.46 0.13
C LEU A 138 -1.87 29.63 0.82
N VAL A 139 -2.84 29.34 1.68
CA VAL A 139 -3.56 30.38 2.47
C VAL A 139 -2.66 31.02 3.53
N LEU A 140 -1.75 30.27 4.13
CA LEU A 140 -0.80 30.80 5.12
C LEU A 140 0.43 31.48 4.51
N GLY A 141 0.54 31.56 3.17
CA GLY A 141 1.68 32.17 2.49
C GLY A 141 3.03 31.54 2.83
N LYS A 142 3.03 30.29 3.31
CA LYS A 142 4.25 29.61 3.73
C LYS A 142 4.85 28.92 2.50
N ASP A 143 5.78 29.59 1.85
CA ASP A 143 6.61 28.99 0.79
C ASP A 143 7.30 27.74 1.35
N GLU A 144 6.97 26.57 0.81
CA GLU A 144 7.63 25.27 1.09
C GLU A 144 9.07 25.26 0.53
N SER A 145 9.94 26.15 1.00
CA SER A 145 11.37 26.15 0.64
C SER A 145 12.30 25.76 1.79
N ALA A 146 11.80 25.47 2.99
CA ALA A 146 12.67 25.17 4.13
C ALA A 146 12.02 24.25 5.18
N HIS A 147 11.78 22.98 4.82
CA HIS A 147 11.93 21.81 5.71
C HIS A 147 11.48 20.52 5.00
N ASP A 148 12.18 20.13 3.94
CA ASP A 148 12.09 18.76 3.41
C ASP A 148 13.48 18.30 2.93
N ARG A 149 14.49 18.56 3.77
CA ARG A 149 15.71 17.76 3.76
C ARG A 149 15.58 16.79 4.92
N GLY A 150 15.64 15.51 4.60
CA GLY A 150 15.59 14.44 5.57
C GLY A 150 16.68 14.61 6.60
N ASP A 151 16.27 14.79 7.85
CA ASP A 151 17.13 14.53 8.99
C ASP A 151 16.95 13.05 9.35
N GLU A 152 17.53 12.20 8.49
CA GLU A 152 18.12 10.96 8.95
C GLU A 152 19.35 11.34 9.76
N ASP A 153 19.19 11.49 11.09
CA ASP A 153 20.30 11.60 12.02
C ASP A 153 20.96 10.22 12.18
N TYR A 154 21.67 9.80 11.13
CA TYR A 154 22.70 8.78 11.24
C TYR A 154 23.95 9.44 11.81
N ARG A 155 24.15 9.22 13.11
CA ARG A 155 25.42 9.00 13.79
C ARG A 155 26.63 8.93 12.84
N ASN A 156 27.35 10.04 12.72
CA ASN A 156 28.79 10.03 12.45
C ASN A 156 29.50 10.45 13.74
N GLU A 157 29.90 9.43 14.51
CA GLU A 157 31.12 9.53 15.32
C GLU A 157 32.29 9.87 14.37
N ASP A 158 33.29 10.59 14.89
CA ASP A 158 34.50 11.05 14.20
C ASP A 158 34.43 12.37 13.40
N SER A 159 34.42 13.48 14.14
CA SER A 159 35.09 14.71 13.73
C SER A 159 35.62 15.43 14.97
N PRO A 160 36.90 15.83 15.05
CA PRO A 160 37.42 16.49 16.23
C PRO A 160 36.77 17.88 16.36
N LYS A 161 36.13 18.14 17.51
CA LYS A 161 35.54 19.44 17.81
C LYS A 161 36.65 20.52 17.81
N PRO A 162 36.47 21.67 17.14
CA PRO A 162 37.44 22.75 17.21
C PRO A 162 37.48 23.31 18.64
N ASN A 163 38.70 23.38 19.19
CA ASN A 163 38.99 23.94 20.51
C ASN A 163 38.69 25.45 20.50
N LYS A 164 37.65 25.86 21.25
CA LYS A 164 37.21 27.25 21.41
C LYS A 164 38.19 28.16 22.18
N ASN A 165 39.37 27.68 22.60
CA ASN A 165 40.34 28.47 23.37
C ASN A 165 41.52 29.02 22.54
N SER A 166 41.55 28.82 21.22
CA SER A 166 42.66 29.31 20.38
C SER A 166 42.52 30.76 19.90
N ALA A 167 41.34 31.38 20.04
CA ALA A 167 41.10 32.75 19.57
C ALA A 167 41.44 33.87 20.58
N PHE A 168 42.07 33.54 21.73
CA PHE A 168 42.32 34.52 22.79
C PHE A 168 43.76 35.08 22.81
N TRP A 169 44.70 34.56 22.00
CA TRP A 169 46.12 34.93 22.11
C TRP A 169 46.72 35.66 20.89
N GLU A 170 45.96 35.94 19.84
CA GLU A 170 46.50 36.54 18.62
C GLU A 170 46.27 38.06 18.50
N ASN A 171 46.22 38.76 19.64
CA ASN A 171 46.22 40.22 19.63
C ASN A 171 47.02 40.78 20.81
N LYS A 172 48.35 40.61 20.74
CA LYS A 172 49.35 41.44 21.42
C LYS A 172 50.73 41.09 20.85
N ASN A 173 51.12 41.81 19.81
CA ASN A 173 52.44 42.45 19.62
C ASN A 173 52.50 43.13 18.26
#